data_AF-A0A4Q7ZJ27-F1
#
_entry.id   AF-A0A4Q7ZJ27-F1
#
_cell.length_a   1.000
_cell.length_b   1.000
_cell.length_c   1.000
_cell.angle_alpha   90.00
_cell.angle_beta   90.00
_cell.angle_gamma   90.00
#
_symmetry.space_group_name_H-M   'P 1'
#
loop_
_entity.id
_entity.type
_entity.pdbx_description
1 polymer ?
#
loop_
_entity_poly.entity_id
_entity_poly.type
_entity_poly.pdbx_seq_one_letter_code
_entity_poly.pdbx_strand_id
1 'polypeptide(L)'
;MPVIAGAAAVTAVALGLLLRPTHRDLPGPRAVASLPPASPGVVEVGYVGTPWRLTTVTDGHGAVEIPASTGAWLELGRNAEFDASDGVHRISGKFRTTSVGFDVTDVFSTANAYLGNDPIQVAAITGLGAIGVGPGEQAGHVTILSADREHLTVQAHGVRVTFSRADRADRATGPSDPPGTWTDTFSTRTDAAIGQMEPSSS
;
A
#
# COMPACT_ATOMS: atom_id res chain seq x y z
N MET A 1 -46.86 -6.05 26.38
CA MET A 1 -45.40 -6.15 26.26
C MET A 1 -45.05 -6.56 24.83
N PRO A 2 -44.93 -5.63 23.86
CA PRO A 2 -44.41 -5.97 22.54
C PRO A 2 -42.88 -5.73 22.45
N VAL A 3 -42.18 -6.71 21.90
CA VAL A 3 -40.75 -6.69 21.56
C VAL A 3 -40.60 -5.96 20.22
N ILE A 4 -39.77 -4.91 20.17
CA ILE A 4 -39.46 -4.18 18.93
C ILE A 4 -38.08 -4.61 18.45
N ALA A 5 -38.06 -5.29 17.30
CA ALA A 5 -36.86 -5.61 16.53
C ALA A 5 -36.36 -4.36 15.79
N GLY A 6 -35.10 -3.97 16.02
CA GLY A 6 -34.45 -2.87 15.30
C GLY A 6 -33.84 -3.37 13.99
N ALA A 7 -34.40 -2.94 12.86
CA ALA A 7 -33.83 -3.15 11.53
C ALA A 7 -32.78 -2.07 11.22
N ALA A 8 -31.66 -2.51 10.66
CA ALA A 8 -30.59 -1.67 10.13
C ALA A 8 -31.05 -0.89 8.88
N ALA A 9 -30.61 0.37 8.77
CA ALA A 9 -30.73 1.16 7.56
C ALA A 9 -29.33 1.56 7.09
N VAL A 10 -28.85 0.92 6.02
CA VAL A 10 -27.69 1.35 5.25
C VAL A 10 -28.21 2.18 4.09
N THR A 11 -27.97 3.49 4.13
CA THR A 11 -28.35 4.40 3.06
C THR A 11 -27.30 4.35 1.96
N ALA A 12 -27.57 3.61 0.89
CA ALA A 12 -26.83 3.72 -0.36
C ALA A 12 -27.26 5.01 -1.08
N VAL A 13 -26.35 5.98 -1.17
CA VAL A 13 -26.56 7.19 -1.97
C VAL A 13 -26.24 6.85 -3.43
N ALA A 14 -27.29 6.61 -4.21
CA ALA A 14 -27.20 6.55 -5.67
C ALA A 14 -27.24 7.97 -6.24
N LEU A 15 -26.08 8.50 -6.65
CA LEU A 15 -26.03 9.76 -7.38
C LEU A 15 -26.22 9.46 -8.88
N GLY A 16 -27.46 9.60 -9.33
CA GLY A 16 -27.81 9.60 -10.75
C GLY A 16 -27.36 10.90 -11.41
N LEU A 17 -26.43 10.80 -12.36
CA LEU A 17 -26.19 11.86 -13.34
C LEU A 17 -26.85 11.47 -14.67
N LEU A 18 -27.86 12.26 -15.02
CA LEU A 18 -28.60 12.22 -16.28
C LEU A 18 -27.65 12.37 -17.47
N LEU A 19 -27.78 11.43 -18.40
CA LEU A 19 -27.22 11.46 -19.74
C LEU A 19 -27.80 12.64 -20.55
N ARG A 20 -26.93 13.48 -21.10
CA ARG A 20 -27.13 14.12 -22.40
C ARG A 20 -25.98 13.71 -23.32
N PRO A 21 -26.22 12.86 -24.33
CA PRO A 21 -25.21 12.52 -25.33
C PRO A 21 -25.11 13.69 -26.30
N THR A 22 -24.23 14.64 -25.99
CA THR A 22 -23.73 15.56 -27.01
C THR A 22 -22.65 14.79 -27.74
N HIS A 23 -22.98 14.22 -28.90
CA HIS A 23 -21.99 13.73 -29.87
C HIS A 23 -21.12 14.92 -30.29
N ARG A 24 -20.08 15.19 -29.50
CA ARG A 24 -18.87 15.81 -30.02
C ARG A 24 -18.10 14.66 -30.65
N ASP A 25 -17.72 14.84 -31.90
CA ASP A 25 -16.69 14.04 -32.56
C ASP A 25 -15.41 14.10 -31.72
N LEU A 26 -15.33 13.20 -30.75
CA LEU A 26 -14.13 12.96 -29.99
C LEU A 26 -13.18 12.22 -30.93
N PRO A 27 -11.96 12.72 -31.18
CA PRO A 27 -10.93 11.91 -31.81
C PRO A 27 -10.87 10.59 -31.07
N GLY A 28 -10.93 9.48 -31.82
CA GLY A 28 -11.18 8.13 -31.33
C GLY A 28 -10.31 7.73 -30.13
N PRO A 29 -10.68 6.66 -29.41
CA PRO A 29 -10.00 6.24 -28.20
C PRO A 29 -8.50 6.18 -28.49
N ARG A 30 -7.75 7.16 -27.97
CA ARG A 30 -6.31 7.06 -27.89
C ARG A 30 -6.09 5.77 -27.11
N ALA A 31 -5.60 4.74 -27.80
CA ALA A 31 -5.09 3.56 -27.15
C ALA A 31 -4.10 4.10 -26.12
N VAL A 32 -4.50 4.09 -24.84
CA VAL A 32 -3.59 4.40 -23.75
C VAL A 32 -2.55 3.31 -23.90
N ALA A 33 -1.35 3.70 -24.38
CA ALA A 33 -0.31 2.75 -24.67
C ALA A 33 0.06 2.09 -23.34
N SER A 34 -0.50 0.90 -23.10
CA SER A 34 -0.11 0.09 -21.96
C SER A 34 1.36 -0.22 -22.13
N LEU A 35 2.15 0.02 -21.08
CA LEU A 35 3.54 -0.38 -21.08
C LEU A 35 3.62 -1.87 -21.44
N PRO A 36 4.50 -2.25 -22.39
CA PRO A 36 4.62 -3.65 -22.76
C PRO A 36 4.97 -4.49 -21.52
N PRO A 37 4.49 -5.74 -21.42
CA PRO A 37 4.94 -6.64 -20.38
C PRO A 37 6.46 -6.78 -20.50
N ALA A 38 7.18 -6.44 -19.43
CA ALA A 38 8.61 -6.64 -19.37
C ALA A 38 8.91 -8.07 -18.92
N SER A 39 9.99 -8.66 -19.45
CA SER A 39 10.44 -9.99 -19.06
C SER A 39 10.94 -9.97 -17.61
N PRO A 40 10.58 -10.98 -16.78
CA PRO A 40 11.13 -11.10 -15.44
C PRO A 40 12.66 -11.24 -15.47
N GLY A 41 13.36 -10.47 -14.64
CA GLY A 41 14.81 -10.59 -14.43
C GLY A 41 15.19 -11.70 -13.45
N VAL A 42 16.48 -11.99 -13.34
CA VAL A 42 17.00 -12.86 -12.26
C VAL A 42 16.79 -12.14 -10.93
N VAL A 43 16.05 -12.77 -10.03
CA VAL A 43 15.74 -12.21 -8.71
C VAL A 43 16.82 -12.65 -7.72
N GLU A 44 17.71 -11.73 -7.33
CA GLU A 44 18.57 -11.97 -6.17
C GLU A 44 17.70 -11.84 -4.90
N VAL A 45 17.77 -12.83 -4.01
CA VAL A 45 16.89 -12.93 -2.83
C VAL A 45 17.28 -11.84 -1.82
N GLY A 46 16.76 -10.61 -2.01
CA GLY A 46 17.10 -9.46 -1.15
C GLY A 46 15.99 -8.41 -0.99
N TYR A 47 14.89 -8.52 -1.73
CA TYR A 47 13.81 -7.52 -1.72
C TYR A 47 12.87 -7.61 -0.50
N VAL A 48 12.83 -8.75 0.19
CA VAL A 48 12.05 -8.96 1.42
C VAL A 48 12.89 -8.61 2.66
N GLY A 49 12.27 -7.91 3.59
CA GLY A 49 12.86 -7.44 4.84
C GLY A 49 13.73 -6.19 4.67
N THR A 50 13.58 -5.49 3.54
CA THR A 50 14.32 -4.27 3.19
C THR A 50 13.30 -3.16 2.89
N PRO A 51 13.46 -1.95 3.44
CA PRO A 51 12.67 -0.80 3.03
C PRO A 51 13.21 -0.23 1.71
N TRP A 52 12.29 0.16 0.84
CA TRP A 52 12.54 0.62 -0.53
C TRP A 52 11.93 2.01 -0.69
N ARG A 53 12.75 3.02 -1.02
CA ARG A 53 12.28 4.38 -1.33
C ARG A 53 11.91 4.46 -2.80
N LEU A 54 10.73 4.98 -3.10
CA LEU A 54 10.29 5.21 -4.47
C LEU A 54 11.13 6.31 -5.13
N THR A 55 11.67 6.05 -6.32
CA THR A 55 12.53 7.01 -7.06
C THR A 55 11.97 7.35 -8.43
N THR A 56 11.22 6.45 -9.07
CA THR A 56 10.63 6.70 -10.39
C THR A 56 9.32 5.97 -10.54
N VAL A 57 8.35 6.65 -11.16
CA VAL A 57 7.10 6.07 -11.62
C VAL A 57 7.01 6.26 -13.13
N THR A 58 6.76 5.18 -13.86
CA THR A 58 6.59 5.21 -15.30
C THR A 58 5.24 4.59 -15.67
N ASP A 59 4.42 5.34 -16.42
CA ASP A 59 3.12 4.90 -16.91
C ASP A 59 2.94 5.23 -18.41
N GLY A 60 1.70 5.20 -18.90
CA GLY A 60 1.38 5.55 -20.29
C GLY A 60 1.57 7.03 -20.66
N HIS A 61 1.84 7.90 -19.68
CA HIS A 61 2.09 9.32 -19.86
C HIS A 61 3.59 9.68 -19.81
N GLY A 62 4.43 8.85 -19.21
CA GLY A 62 5.87 9.01 -19.20
C GLY A 62 6.50 8.57 -17.88
N ALA A 63 7.76 8.93 -17.67
CA ALA A 63 8.48 8.72 -16.41
C ALA A 63 8.49 10.01 -15.58
N VAL A 64 8.23 9.88 -14.29
CA VAL A 64 8.29 10.96 -13.29
C VAL A 64 9.27 10.55 -12.21
N GLU A 65 10.27 11.39 -11.96
CA GLU A 65 11.19 11.23 -10.84
C GLU A 65 10.52 11.65 -9.53
N ILE A 66 10.68 10.83 -8.50
CA ILE A 66 10.10 11.07 -7.18
C ILE A 66 11.23 11.50 -6.24
N PRO A 67 11.22 12.77 -5.76
CA PRO A 67 12.22 13.24 -4.82
C PRO A 67 12.03 12.60 -3.45
N ALA A 68 13.14 12.43 -2.71
CA ALA A 68 13.09 11.84 -1.37
C ALA A 68 12.17 12.60 -0.40
N SER A 69 11.97 13.91 -0.61
CA SER A 69 11.07 14.75 0.19
C SER A 69 9.60 14.34 0.13
N THR A 70 9.18 13.53 -0.85
CA THR A 70 7.83 12.98 -0.91
C THR A 70 7.59 11.95 0.21
N GLY A 71 8.65 11.33 0.75
CA GLY A 71 8.51 10.30 1.79
C GLY A 71 7.81 9.03 1.28
N ALA A 72 7.90 8.76 -0.03
CA ALA A 72 7.27 7.62 -0.66
C ALA A 72 8.12 6.35 -0.54
N TRP A 73 7.57 5.26 -0.01
CA TRP A 73 8.30 4.02 0.24
C TRP A 73 7.41 2.76 0.18
N LEU A 74 8.07 1.61 0.09
CA LEU A 74 7.52 0.25 0.14
C LEU A 74 8.38 -0.63 1.06
N GLU A 75 7.77 -1.50 1.83
CA GLU A 75 8.44 -2.57 2.56
C GLU A 75 7.66 -3.88 2.38
N LEU A 76 8.39 -4.94 2.05
CA LEU A 76 7.88 -6.31 2.04
C LEU A 76 8.45 -7.02 3.27
N GLY A 77 7.65 -7.13 4.33
CA GLY A 77 8.04 -7.70 5.61
C GLY A 77 8.31 -9.20 5.55
N ARG A 78 9.18 -9.71 6.45
CA ARG A 78 9.47 -11.16 6.55
C ARG A 78 8.28 -11.98 7.05
N ASN A 79 7.26 -11.33 7.58
CA ASN A 79 6.01 -11.89 8.09
C ASN A 79 4.90 -11.95 7.03
N ALA A 80 5.24 -11.84 5.73
CA ALA A 80 4.28 -11.82 4.63
C ALA A 80 3.30 -10.63 4.66
N GLU A 81 3.70 -9.52 5.31
CA GLU A 81 2.99 -8.25 5.27
C GLU A 81 3.69 -7.29 4.33
N PHE A 82 2.94 -6.49 3.59
CA PHE A 82 3.51 -5.35 2.91
C PHE A 82 2.97 -4.06 3.51
N ASP A 83 3.78 -3.02 3.45
CA ASP A 83 3.43 -1.69 3.87
C ASP A 83 4.04 -0.69 2.88
N ALA A 84 3.30 0.35 2.57
CA ALA A 84 3.72 1.38 1.64
C ALA A 84 3.13 2.72 2.06
N SER A 85 3.81 3.79 1.70
CA SER A 85 3.36 5.16 1.92
C SER A 85 3.66 5.96 0.68
N ASP A 86 2.69 6.75 0.20
CA ASP A 86 2.92 7.73 -0.85
C ASP A 86 3.20 9.15 -0.31
N GLY A 87 3.30 9.28 1.02
CA GLY A 87 3.46 10.56 1.73
C GLY A 87 2.14 11.18 2.20
N VAL A 88 1.00 10.71 1.67
CA VAL A 88 -0.36 11.17 2.01
C VAL A 88 -1.22 10.02 2.53
N HIS A 89 -1.12 8.85 1.91
CA HIS A 89 -1.79 7.62 2.29
C HIS A 89 -0.77 6.57 2.69
N ARG A 90 -1.15 5.78 3.69
CA ARG A 90 -0.53 4.49 3.96
C ARG A 90 -1.37 3.38 3.34
N ILE A 91 -0.70 2.39 2.75
CA ILE A 91 -1.29 1.21 2.14
C ILE A 91 -0.63 0.01 2.80
N SER A 92 -1.40 -0.94 3.29
CA SER A 92 -0.87 -2.17 3.89
C SER A 92 -1.70 -3.37 3.49
N GLY A 93 -1.14 -4.57 3.66
CA GLY A 93 -1.85 -5.81 3.43
C GLY A 93 -0.94 -7.02 3.54
N LYS A 94 -1.36 -8.12 2.91
CA LYS A 94 -0.57 -9.36 2.84
C LYS A 94 0.05 -9.51 1.47
N PHE A 95 1.20 -10.16 1.41
CA PHE A 95 1.79 -10.57 0.14
C PHE A 95 2.22 -12.03 0.17
N ARG A 96 2.22 -12.66 -1.01
CA ARG A 96 2.74 -14.00 -1.22
C ARG A 96 3.67 -13.99 -2.42
N THR A 97 4.91 -14.44 -2.23
CA THR A 97 5.87 -14.54 -3.34
C THR A 97 5.41 -15.57 -4.37
N THR A 98 5.74 -15.30 -5.62
CA THR A 98 5.52 -16.17 -6.78
C THR A 98 6.84 -16.39 -7.52
N SER A 99 6.83 -17.15 -8.61
CA SER A 99 8.02 -17.38 -9.42
C SER A 99 8.52 -16.13 -10.16
N VAL A 100 7.67 -15.11 -10.34
CA VAL A 100 7.98 -13.90 -11.13
C VAL A 100 7.79 -12.60 -10.34
N GLY A 101 7.39 -12.68 -9.07
CA GLY A 101 7.11 -11.51 -8.25
C GLY A 101 6.31 -11.86 -7.01
N PHE A 102 5.19 -11.20 -6.78
CA PHE A 102 4.32 -11.48 -5.63
C PHE A 102 2.86 -11.10 -5.91
N ASP A 103 1.95 -11.80 -5.25
CA ASP A 103 0.53 -11.46 -5.18
C ASP A 103 0.28 -10.64 -3.92
N VAL A 104 -0.61 -9.66 -3.99
CA VAL A 104 -1.03 -8.83 -2.86
C VAL A 104 -2.50 -9.08 -2.54
N THR A 105 -2.83 -9.28 -1.27
CA THR A 105 -4.19 -9.51 -0.77
C THR A 105 -4.47 -8.69 0.49
N ASP A 106 -5.73 -8.65 0.91
CA ASP A 106 -6.18 -8.02 2.16
C ASP A 106 -5.67 -6.58 2.29
N VAL A 107 -5.82 -5.80 1.21
CA VAL A 107 -5.29 -4.45 1.13
C VAL A 107 -6.19 -3.47 1.85
N PHE A 108 -5.57 -2.67 2.71
CA PHE A 108 -6.19 -1.56 3.41
C PHE A 108 -5.42 -0.28 3.10
N SER A 109 -6.13 0.83 3.01
CA SER A 109 -5.52 2.15 2.85
C SER A 109 -6.16 3.15 3.78
N THR A 110 -5.38 4.11 4.27
CA THR A 110 -5.92 5.26 5.00
C THR A 110 -6.74 6.14 4.05
N ALA A 111 -8.00 6.42 4.41
CA ALA A 111 -8.94 7.19 3.59
C ALA A 111 -8.68 8.71 3.62
N ASN A 112 -7.43 9.14 3.48
CA ASN A 112 -7.13 10.54 3.18
C ASN A 112 -7.50 10.80 1.72
N ALA A 113 -7.96 12.00 1.40
CA ALA A 113 -8.20 12.39 0.03
C ALA A 113 -7.13 13.40 -0.37
N TYR A 114 -6.33 13.09 -1.39
CA TYR A 114 -5.46 14.08 -2.01
C TYR A 114 -6.26 14.90 -3.02
N LEU A 115 -6.54 16.16 -2.69
CA LEU A 115 -7.27 17.11 -3.56
C LEU A 115 -6.34 18.03 -4.37
N GLY A 116 -5.02 17.84 -4.27
CA GLY A 116 -4.02 18.63 -4.98
C GLY A 116 -3.80 18.16 -6.42
N ASN A 117 -3.01 18.94 -7.16
CA ASN A 117 -2.64 18.65 -8.55
C ASN A 117 -1.11 18.64 -8.75
N ASP A 118 -0.32 18.42 -7.70
CA ASP A 118 1.13 18.28 -7.84
C ASP A 118 1.43 16.99 -8.64
N PRO A 119 2.04 17.09 -9.84
CA PRO A 119 2.30 15.92 -10.67
C PRO A 119 3.21 14.90 -9.97
N ILE A 120 4.11 15.32 -9.09
CA ILE A 120 5.00 14.42 -8.34
C ILE A 120 4.18 13.58 -7.35
N GLN A 121 3.28 14.24 -6.59
CA GLN A 121 2.45 13.55 -5.61
C GLN A 121 1.43 12.62 -6.29
N VAL A 122 0.82 13.06 -7.40
CA VAL A 122 -0.09 12.23 -8.19
C VAL A 122 0.64 11.00 -8.74
N ALA A 123 1.88 11.15 -9.22
CA ALA A 123 2.70 10.03 -9.68
C ALA A 123 2.99 9.04 -8.54
N ALA A 124 3.38 9.52 -7.35
CA ALA A 124 3.64 8.66 -6.19
C ALA A 124 2.39 7.87 -5.76
N ILE A 125 1.22 8.53 -5.66
CA ILE A 125 -0.07 7.89 -5.37
C ILE A 125 -0.40 6.83 -6.42
N THR A 126 -0.21 7.14 -7.70
CA THR A 126 -0.48 6.22 -8.81
C THR A 126 0.44 4.99 -8.77
N GLY A 127 1.74 5.22 -8.57
CA GLY A 127 2.75 4.16 -8.53
C GLY A 127 2.52 3.16 -7.41
N LEU A 128 2.29 3.63 -6.18
CA LEU A 128 2.07 2.75 -5.03
C LEU A 128 0.64 2.20 -4.99
N GLY A 129 -0.34 2.97 -5.47
CA GLY A 129 -1.72 2.49 -5.66
C GLY A 129 -1.78 1.27 -6.58
N ALA A 130 -0.97 1.26 -7.65
CA ALA A 130 -0.88 0.12 -8.56
C ALA A 130 -0.31 -1.16 -7.91
N ILE A 131 0.40 -1.08 -6.79
CA ILE A 131 0.88 -2.26 -6.05
C ILE A 131 -0.23 -2.85 -5.18
N GLY A 132 -0.98 -1.98 -4.49
CA GLY A 132 -1.98 -2.40 -3.51
C GLY A 132 -3.37 -2.69 -4.08
N VAL A 133 -3.80 -1.98 -5.12
CA VAL A 133 -5.19 -2.02 -5.56
C VAL A 133 -5.29 -2.54 -6.99
N GLY A 134 -5.72 -3.79 -7.12
CA GLY A 134 -6.17 -4.33 -8.39
C GLY A 134 -7.54 -3.81 -8.79
N PRO A 135 -7.86 -3.75 -10.10
CA PRO A 135 -9.20 -3.41 -10.56
C PRO A 135 -10.21 -4.44 -10.02
N GLY A 136 -11.24 -3.96 -9.33
CA GLY A 136 -12.38 -4.80 -8.89
C GLY A 136 -12.10 -5.70 -7.67
N GLU A 137 -11.30 -5.24 -6.70
CA GLU A 137 -11.02 -5.96 -5.43
C GLU A 137 -10.29 -7.30 -5.59
N GLN A 138 -9.75 -7.60 -6.78
CA GLN A 138 -8.94 -8.79 -7.00
C GLN A 138 -7.54 -8.61 -6.45
N ALA A 139 -6.92 -9.74 -6.05
CA ALA A 139 -5.52 -9.77 -5.67
C ALA A 139 -4.65 -9.14 -6.78
N GLY A 140 -3.86 -8.13 -6.41
CA GLY A 140 -2.96 -7.45 -7.32
C GLY A 140 -1.72 -8.33 -7.55
N HIS A 141 -1.46 -8.73 -8.80
CA HIS A 141 -0.20 -9.37 -9.13
C HIS A 141 0.85 -8.31 -9.47
N VAL A 142 1.99 -8.39 -8.80
CA VAL A 142 3.15 -7.52 -9.01
C VAL A 142 4.29 -8.35 -9.59
N THR A 143 4.76 -7.99 -10.78
CA THR A 143 5.89 -8.64 -11.44
C THR A 143 7.19 -7.92 -11.05
N ILE A 144 8.19 -8.67 -10.60
CA ILE A 144 9.54 -8.15 -10.38
C ILE A 144 10.28 -8.15 -11.71
N LEU A 145 10.69 -6.97 -12.16
CA LEU A 145 11.48 -6.80 -13.39
C LEU A 145 12.96 -6.92 -13.11
N SER A 146 13.42 -6.34 -11.99
CA SER A 146 14.78 -6.48 -11.49
C SER A 146 14.80 -6.28 -9.98
N ALA A 147 15.68 -7.00 -9.29
CA ALA A 147 15.94 -6.82 -7.87
C ALA A 147 17.41 -7.13 -7.59
N ASP A 148 18.12 -6.14 -7.06
CA ASP A 148 19.46 -6.28 -6.49
C ASP A 148 19.48 -5.71 -5.06
N ARG A 149 20.66 -5.51 -4.46
CA ARG A 149 20.75 -4.97 -3.09
C ARG A 149 20.32 -3.52 -2.97
N GLU A 150 20.48 -2.73 -4.03
CA GLU A 150 20.32 -1.29 -4.02
C GLU A 150 19.09 -0.83 -4.80
N HIS A 151 18.60 -1.63 -5.75
CA HIS A 151 17.49 -1.28 -6.62
C HIS A 151 16.44 -2.39 -6.70
N LEU A 152 15.18 -1.97 -6.74
CA LEU A 152 14.03 -2.81 -7.01
C LEU A 152 13.20 -2.15 -8.10
N THR A 153 12.90 -2.87 -9.18
CA THR A 153 11.96 -2.43 -10.21
C THR A 153 10.83 -3.44 -10.32
N VAL A 154 9.60 -2.98 -10.17
CA VAL A 154 8.41 -3.82 -10.32
C VAL A 154 7.42 -3.22 -11.30
N GLN A 155 6.50 -4.04 -11.79
CA GLN A 155 5.43 -3.64 -12.69
C GLN A 155 4.10 -4.24 -12.21
N ALA A 156 3.08 -3.40 -12.11
CA ALA A 156 1.73 -3.77 -11.72
C ALA A 156 0.73 -2.87 -12.45
N HIS A 157 -0.36 -3.45 -12.96
CA HIS A 157 -1.45 -2.74 -13.66
C HIS A 157 -1.02 -1.71 -14.72
N GLY A 158 0.05 -2.01 -15.47
CA GLY A 158 0.57 -1.13 -16.52
C GLY A 158 1.39 0.06 -16.01
N VAL A 159 1.73 0.08 -14.72
CA VAL A 159 2.63 1.05 -14.09
C VAL A 159 3.92 0.33 -13.71
N ARG A 160 5.05 0.91 -14.08
CA ARG A 160 6.38 0.48 -13.63
C ARG A 160 6.87 1.43 -12.55
N VAL A 161 7.37 0.88 -11.46
CA VAL A 161 7.91 1.65 -10.34
C VAL A 161 9.32 1.17 -10.04
N THR A 162 10.20 2.14 -9.84
CA THR A 162 11.60 1.91 -9.47
C THR A 162 11.83 2.45 -8.08
N PHE A 163 12.55 1.67 -7.29
CA PHE A 163 12.93 2.00 -5.94
C PHE A 163 14.45 1.92 -5.79
N SER A 164 14.96 2.72 -4.87
CA SER A 164 16.28 2.53 -4.28
C SER A 164 16.12 2.01 -2.86
N ARG A 165 17.11 1.28 -2.35
CA ARG A 165 17.14 0.91 -0.94
C ARG A 165 17.03 2.17 -0.07
N ALA A 166 16.14 2.14 0.91
CA ALA A 166 16.01 3.22 1.88
C ALA A 166 16.93 2.95 3.07
N ASP A 167 17.58 3.99 3.58
CA ASP A 167 18.18 3.91 4.89
C ASP A 167 17.06 3.92 5.93
N ARG A 168 17.21 3.17 7.02
CA ARG A 168 16.16 3.06 8.04
C ARG A 168 15.78 4.43 8.66
N ALA A 169 16.69 5.40 8.60
CA ALA A 169 16.47 6.78 9.03
C ALA A 169 15.46 7.55 8.16
N ASP A 170 15.38 7.23 6.85
CA ASP A 170 14.48 7.92 5.91
C ASP A 170 13.00 7.63 6.18
N ARG A 171 12.70 6.59 6.96
CA ARG A 171 11.31 6.26 7.36
C ARG A 171 10.77 7.20 8.45
N ALA A 172 11.64 7.69 9.32
CA ALA A 172 11.24 8.46 10.50
C ALA A 172 10.93 9.94 10.19
N THR A 173 11.31 10.42 9.00
CA THR A 173 11.16 11.81 8.57
C THR A 173 9.93 12.08 7.71
N GLY A 174 9.08 11.08 7.47
CA GLY A 174 7.77 11.28 6.84
C GLY A 174 6.90 12.23 7.68
N PRO A 175 6.11 13.14 7.06
CA PRO A 175 5.43 14.25 7.74
C PRO A 175 4.25 13.87 8.67
N SER A 176 4.25 12.71 9.32
CA SER A 176 3.14 12.30 10.21
C SER A 176 3.58 11.38 11.36
N ASP A 177 4.63 11.76 12.08
CA ASP A 177 4.71 11.44 13.50
C ASP A 177 5.06 12.75 14.25
N PRO A 178 4.10 13.42 14.95
CA PRO A 178 4.53 14.19 16.11
C PRO A 178 5.24 13.21 17.06
N PRO A 179 6.25 13.64 17.85
CA PRO A 179 6.86 12.80 18.88
C PRO A 179 5.83 12.47 19.97
N GLY A 180 4.96 11.51 19.67
CA GLY A 180 4.01 10.89 20.57
C GLY A 180 4.72 9.76 21.28
N THR A 181 4.90 9.92 22.57
CA THR A 181 5.33 8.91 23.52
C THR A 181 4.74 7.54 23.22
N TRP A 182 5.58 6.62 22.74
CA TRP A 182 5.34 5.19 22.85
C TRP A 182 5.35 4.80 24.32
N THR A 183 4.23 4.96 25.03
CA THR A 183 4.00 4.19 26.25
C THR A 183 3.60 2.78 25.84
N ASP A 184 4.65 1.97 25.76
CA ASP A 184 4.66 0.52 25.76
C ASP A 184 3.70 -0.01 26.84
N THR A 185 2.56 -0.60 26.48
CA THR A 185 1.79 -1.44 27.39
C THR A 185 1.02 -2.49 26.59
N PHE A 186 1.72 -3.54 26.17
CA PHE A 186 1.11 -4.85 25.97
C PHE A 186 1.87 -5.92 26.76
N SER A 187 1.21 -6.37 27.83
CA SER A 187 1.19 -7.72 28.40
C SER A 187 2.50 -8.48 28.68
N THR A 188 2.80 -8.62 29.96
CA THR A 188 3.23 -9.90 30.56
C THR A 188 2.02 -10.64 31.13
N ARG A 189 1.53 -11.64 30.38
CA ARG A 189 0.92 -12.89 30.88
C ARG A 189 2.10 -13.89 30.87
N THR A 190 2.41 -14.76 31.82
CA THR A 190 1.67 -15.63 32.75
C THR A 190 2.75 -16.23 33.67
N ASP A 191 2.51 -16.45 34.98
CA ASP A 191 2.53 -17.77 35.61
C ASP A 191 2.51 -17.75 37.15
N ALA A 192 2.15 -18.92 37.70
CA ALA A 192 2.26 -19.38 39.09
C ALA A 192 1.04 -19.18 40.01
N ALA A 193 0.12 -20.13 39.89
CA ALA A 193 -0.60 -20.67 41.04
C ALA A 193 0.35 -21.52 41.91
N ILE A 194 0.61 -21.12 43.16
CA ILE A 194 0.99 -22.03 44.26
C ILE A 194 0.37 -21.46 45.54
N GLY A 195 -0.49 -22.25 46.18
CA GLY A 195 -1.20 -21.88 47.39
C GLY A 195 -0.27 -21.71 48.60
N GLN A 196 -0.65 -20.78 49.48
CA GLN A 196 -0.19 -20.74 50.86
C GLN A 196 -1.42 -20.59 51.76
N MET A 197 -1.52 -21.56 52.64
CA MET A 197 -2.53 -21.81 53.65
C MET A 197 -2.14 -20.98 54.87
N GLU A 198 -2.97 -20.02 55.32
CA GLU A 198 -2.70 -19.30 56.56
C GLU A 198 -3.16 -20.13 57.78
N PRO A 199 -2.35 -20.20 58.85
CA PRO A 199 -2.76 -20.79 60.11
C PRO A 199 -3.60 -19.80 60.93
N SER A 200 -4.78 -20.24 61.37
CA SER A 200 -5.52 -19.61 62.47
C SER A 200 -4.67 -19.59 63.73
N SER A 201 -4.62 -18.44 64.40
CA SER A 201 -4.19 -18.34 65.79
C SER A 201 -5.28 -17.66 66.60
N SER A 202 -5.58 -18.32 67.73
CA SER A 202 -6.56 -17.99 68.76
C SER A 202 -6.26 -16.71 69.53
#